data_AF-A0A9N8H8I2-F1
#
_entry.id   AF-A0A9N8H8I2-F1
#
_cell.length_a   1.000
_cell.length_b   1.000
_cell.length_c   1.000
_cell.angle_alpha   90.00
_cell.angle_beta   90.00
_cell.angle_gamma   90.00
#
_symmetry.space_group_name_H-M   'P 1'
#
loop_
_entity.id
_entity.type
_entity.pdbx_description
1 polymer ?
#
loop_
_entity_poly.entity_id
_entity_poly.type
_entity_poly.pdbx_seq_one_letter_code
_entity_poly.pdbx_strand_id
1 'polypeptide(L)'
;MIIIPKQTAEMPTQRVRFNDECNQIVEVQSVITVEEGIVEKLWYQPWEHKENKRAIKRDARQWRKSGLGILLRDTFGNPNPQHTQTCLDAFVQLADADYVRGIERHLSQQHDEMRVERKRFFVQDVVEQARYLQAHPNLTEDEKLTKLAEFSTLQSKCAEVFAHRIGKADERVVRKGEDPKAASKLVSKLFRNEFRRSRSLEAQSSANVMPTHESRHKRNLTPRRISVPPLSSGGMMMGI
;
A
#
# COMPACT_ATOMS: atom_id res chain seq x y z
N MET A 1 -2.36 -8.04 69.37
CA MET A 1 -1.58 -7.35 68.32
C MET A 1 -0.75 -8.43 67.62
N ILE A 2 -1.17 -8.87 66.44
CA ILE A 2 -0.58 -10.01 65.73
C ILE A 2 0.34 -9.43 64.64
N ILE A 3 1.64 -9.72 64.74
CA ILE A 3 2.65 -9.31 63.75
C ILE A 3 2.81 -10.48 62.77
N ILE A 4 2.39 -10.28 61.52
CA ILE A 4 2.58 -11.24 60.42
C ILE A 4 3.92 -10.90 59.74
N PRO A 5 4.90 -11.82 59.70
CA PRO A 5 6.15 -11.57 58.99
C PRO A 5 5.91 -11.63 57.48
N LYS A 6 6.29 -10.56 56.77
CA LYS A 6 6.37 -10.55 55.30
C LYS A 6 7.56 -11.41 54.87
N GLN A 7 7.29 -12.62 54.36
CA GLN A 7 8.28 -13.35 53.59
C GLN A 7 8.34 -12.76 52.17
N THR A 8 9.39 -12.01 51.88
CA THR A 8 9.77 -11.69 50.50
C THR A 8 10.43 -12.91 49.90
N ALA A 9 9.67 -13.68 49.13
CA ALA A 9 10.21 -14.75 48.30
C ALA A 9 11.03 -14.10 47.16
N GLU A 10 12.36 -14.17 47.25
CA GLU A 10 13.22 -13.86 46.13
C GLU A 10 12.99 -14.90 45.03
N MET A 11 12.38 -14.47 43.92
CA MET A 11 12.26 -15.33 42.75
C MET A 11 13.67 -15.60 42.19
N PRO A 12 14.06 -16.86 41.97
CA PRO A 12 15.35 -17.17 41.39
C PRO A 12 15.41 -16.56 39.98
N THR A 13 16.35 -15.65 39.77
CA THR A 13 16.68 -15.13 38.45
C THR A 13 17.31 -16.25 37.65
N GLN A 14 16.53 -16.89 36.78
CA GLN A 14 17.02 -17.89 35.85
C GLN A 14 17.96 -17.21 34.84
N ARG A 15 19.27 -17.31 35.08
CA ARG A 15 20.28 -16.89 34.12
C ARG A 15 20.17 -17.78 32.89
N VAL A 16 19.65 -17.21 31.80
CA VAL A 16 19.69 -17.82 30.46
C VAL A 16 21.17 -18.08 30.14
N ARG A 17 21.57 -19.35 30.15
CA ARG A 17 22.88 -19.77 29.62
C ARG A 17 22.67 -19.99 28.13
N PHE A 18 23.27 -19.16 27.31
CA PHE A 18 23.40 -19.44 25.89
C PHE A 18 24.30 -20.67 25.77
N ASN A 19 23.78 -21.74 25.18
CA ASN A 19 24.61 -22.90 24.88
C ASN A 19 25.47 -22.53 23.66
N ASP A 20 26.74 -22.22 23.90
CA ASP A 20 27.69 -21.81 22.86
C ASP A 20 27.88 -22.91 21.79
N GLU A 21 27.59 -24.17 22.12
CA GLU A 21 27.61 -25.29 21.17
C GLU A 21 26.45 -25.24 20.17
N CYS A 22 25.28 -24.72 20.57
CA CYS A 22 24.11 -24.58 19.69
C CYS A 22 24.11 -23.26 18.91
N ASN A 23 24.93 -22.29 19.33
CA ASN A 23 25.15 -21.01 18.66
C ASN A 23 26.40 -21.04 17.77
N GLN A 24 26.80 -22.22 17.29
CA GLN A 24 27.77 -22.27 16.21
C GLN A 24 27.14 -21.62 14.98
N ILE A 25 27.72 -20.50 14.56
CA ILE A 25 27.52 -19.97 13.21
C ILE A 25 28.07 -21.06 12.30
N VAL A 26 27.20 -21.95 11.85
CA VAL A 26 27.52 -22.80 10.72
C VAL A 26 27.64 -21.82 9.56
N GLU A 27 28.88 -21.45 9.24
CA GLU A 27 29.19 -20.92 7.93
C GLU A 27 28.80 -22.01 6.95
N VAL A 28 27.55 -21.93 6.49
CA VAL A 28 27.13 -22.67 5.32
C VAL A 28 28.02 -22.12 4.23
N GLN A 29 29.13 -22.82 3.96
CA GLN A 29 29.84 -22.65 2.71
C GLN A 29 28.75 -22.80 1.66
N SER A 30 28.38 -21.69 1.04
CA SER A 30 27.43 -21.69 -0.04
C SER A 30 28.13 -22.36 -1.21
N VAL A 31 28.20 -23.69 -1.17
CA VAL A 31 28.52 -24.53 -2.31
C VAL A 31 27.26 -24.58 -3.18
N ILE A 32 26.74 -23.40 -3.50
CA ILE A 32 26.16 -23.23 -4.82
C ILE A 32 27.40 -22.99 -5.66
N THR A 33 28.00 -24.07 -6.15
CA THR A 33 28.90 -23.99 -7.30
C THR A 33 28.01 -23.47 -8.43
N VAL A 34 27.92 -22.14 -8.51
CA VAL A 34 27.23 -21.45 -9.59
C VAL A 34 27.99 -21.88 -10.83
N GLU A 35 27.43 -22.84 -11.58
CA GLU A 35 28.00 -23.34 -12.81
C GLU A 35 28.42 -22.11 -13.65
N GLU A 36 29.67 -22.03 -14.09
CA GLU A 36 30.09 -20.91 -14.93
C GLU A 36 29.16 -20.85 -16.16
N GLY A 37 28.54 -19.69 -16.38
CA GLY A 37 27.53 -19.50 -17.42
C GLY A 37 26.09 -19.88 -17.04
N ILE A 38 25.77 -20.28 -15.80
CA ILE A 38 24.37 -20.55 -15.41
C ILE A 38 23.46 -19.34 -15.64
N VAL A 39 24.01 -18.13 -15.46
CA VAL A 39 23.32 -16.86 -15.73
C VAL A 39 22.92 -16.81 -17.21
N GLU A 40 23.81 -17.16 -18.14
CA GLU A 40 23.54 -17.19 -19.59
C GLU A 40 22.53 -18.28 -19.98
N LYS A 41 22.43 -19.35 -19.19
CA LYS A 41 21.42 -20.41 -19.36
C LYS A 41 20.05 -20.05 -18.76
N LEU A 42 19.93 -18.96 -18.01
CA LEU A 42 18.62 -18.54 -17.50
C LEU A 42 17.73 -18.11 -18.66
N TRP A 43 16.51 -18.63 -18.69
CA TRP A 43 15.44 -18.16 -19.58
C TRP A 43 15.20 -16.65 -19.44
N TYR A 44 15.55 -16.09 -18.29
CA TYR A 44 15.35 -14.69 -17.98
C TYR A 44 16.47 -14.14 -17.11
N GLN A 45 17.12 -13.09 -17.60
CA GLN A 45 18.29 -12.52 -16.97
C GLN A 45 17.93 -11.62 -15.78
N PRO A 46 18.76 -11.56 -14.73
CA PRO A 46 18.49 -10.69 -13.59
C PRO A 46 18.35 -9.20 -13.94
N TRP A 47 19.06 -8.72 -14.97
CA TRP A 47 18.94 -7.33 -15.44
C TRP A 47 17.64 -7.09 -16.22
N GLU A 48 17.21 -8.03 -17.05
CA GLU A 48 15.91 -7.99 -17.75
C GLU A 48 14.78 -7.89 -16.73
N HIS A 49 14.88 -8.60 -15.59
CA HIS A 49 13.92 -8.45 -14.49
C HIS A 49 13.81 -7.03 -13.96
N LYS A 50 14.98 -6.39 -13.76
CA LYS A 50 15.05 -5.04 -13.24
C LYS A 50 14.50 -4.03 -14.26
N GLU A 51 14.79 -4.24 -15.54
CA GLU A 51 14.31 -3.42 -16.64
C GLU A 51 12.81 -3.55 -16.86
N ASN A 52 12.27 -4.77 -16.92
CA ASN A 52 10.84 -5.01 -17.04
C ASN A 52 10.05 -4.47 -15.85
N LYS A 53 10.57 -4.62 -14.62
CA LYS A 53 9.96 -3.96 -13.44
C LYS A 53 9.94 -2.44 -13.56
N ARG A 54 10.97 -1.83 -14.16
CA ARG A 54 11.02 -0.38 -14.38
C ARG A 54 10.04 0.03 -15.49
N ALA A 55 9.96 -0.74 -16.58
CA ALA A 55 9.02 -0.53 -17.67
C ALA A 55 7.57 -0.59 -17.18
N ILE A 56 7.18 -1.68 -16.53
CA ILE A 56 5.82 -1.86 -15.98
C ILE A 56 5.43 -0.69 -15.06
N LYS A 57 6.34 -0.23 -14.19
CA LYS A 57 6.07 0.92 -13.32
C LYS A 57 5.89 2.23 -14.12
N ARG A 58 6.66 2.42 -15.19
CA ARG A 58 6.55 3.58 -16.08
C ARG A 58 5.19 3.56 -16.80
N ASP A 59 4.84 2.42 -17.38
CA ASP A 59 3.59 2.24 -18.12
C ASP A 59 2.39 2.41 -17.20
N ALA A 60 2.48 1.87 -15.97
CA ALA A 60 1.43 2.02 -14.98
C ALA A 60 1.22 3.48 -14.56
N ARG A 61 2.29 4.29 -14.50
CA ARG A 61 2.19 5.74 -14.25
C ARG A 61 1.52 6.44 -15.43
N GLN A 62 1.85 6.07 -16.67
CA GLN A 62 1.23 6.65 -17.86
C GLN A 62 -0.26 6.33 -17.93
N TRP A 63 -0.63 5.08 -17.67
CA TRP A 63 -2.03 4.63 -17.60
C TRP A 63 -2.82 5.30 -16.47
N ARG A 64 -2.18 5.57 -15.32
CA ARG A 64 -2.80 6.38 -14.26
C ARG A 64 -3.09 7.80 -14.73
N LYS A 65 -2.14 8.44 -15.43
CA LYS A 65 -2.32 9.78 -15.98
C LYS A 65 -3.44 9.84 -17.02
N SER A 66 -3.65 8.79 -17.80
CA SER A 66 -4.77 8.69 -18.75
C SER A 66 -6.11 8.35 -18.08
N GLY A 67 -6.14 8.15 -16.76
CA GLY A 67 -7.36 7.87 -15.99
C GLY A 67 -7.80 6.40 -16.01
N LEU A 68 -7.04 5.50 -16.62
CA LEU A 68 -7.39 4.07 -16.74
C LEU A 68 -7.36 3.33 -15.39
N GLY A 69 -6.60 3.84 -14.42
CA GLY A 69 -6.54 3.28 -13.07
C GLY A 69 -7.89 3.23 -12.35
N ILE A 70 -8.88 4.02 -12.80
CA ILE A 70 -10.24 4.03 -12.26
C ILE A 70 -10.96 2.68 -12.38
N LEU A 71 -10.62 1.87 -13.38
CA LEU A 71 -11.21 0.53 -13.57
C LEU A 71 -10.78 -0.45 -12.49
N LEU A 72 -9.61 -0.23 -11.90
CA LEU A 72 -9.05 -1.09 -10.87
C LEU A 72 -9.28 -0.53 -9.46
N ARG A 73 -9.99 0.59 -9.33
CA ARG A 73 -10.39 1.14 -8.04
C ARG A 73 -11.39 0.18 -7.38
N ASP A 74 -11.17 -0.09 -6.09
CA ASP A 74 -12.02 -0.97 -5.28
C ASP A 74 -12.19 -2.38 -5.88
N THR A 75 -11.11 -2.99 -6.37
CA THR A 75 -11.18 -4.36 -6.94
C THR A 75 -10.47 -5.43 -6.10
N PHE A 76 -9.52 -5.05 -5.23
CA PHE A 76 -8.62 -5.98 -4.53
C PHE A 76 -8.92 -6.22 -3.04
N GLY A 77 -9.30 -5.19 -2.27
CA GLY A 77 -9.49 -5.31 -0.82
C GLY A 77 -10.95 -5.37 -0.38
N ASN A 78 -11.74 -4.40 -0.84
CA ASN A 78 -13.16 -4.29 -0.56
C ASN A 78 -13.94 -4.12 -1.87
N PRO A 79 -14.13 -5.20 -2.63
CA PRO A 79 -14.65 -5.11 -3.98
C PRO A 79 -16.15 -4.81 -4.02
N ASN A 80 -16.55 -3.84 -4.84
CA ASN A 80 -17.97 -3.59 -5.09
C ASN A 80 -18.57 -4.75 -5.91
N PRO A 81 -19.50 -5.56 -5.37
CA PRO A 81 -19.99 -6.77 -6.05
C PRO A 81 -20.75 -6.46 -7.35
N GLN A 82 -21.32 -5.27 -7.49
CA GLN A 82 -22.13 -4.87 -8.65
C GLN A 82 -21.29 -4.30 -9.80
N HIS A 83 -20.11 -3.74 -9.49
CA HIS A 83 -19.31 -3.00 -10.46
C HIS A 83 -17.94 -3.61 -10.73
N THR A 84 -17.39 -4.38 -9.79
CA THR A 84 -16.03 -4.95 -9.93
C THR A 84 -15.90 -5.74 -11.22
N GLN A 85 -16.79 -6.71 -11.48
CA GLN A 85 -16.66 -7.55 -12.67
C GLN A 85 -16.78 -6.74 -13.96
N THR A 86 -17.70 -5.78 -14.04
CA THR A 86 -17.84 -4.90 -15.22
C THR A 86 -16.58 -4.08 -15.48
N CYS A 87 -15.95 -3.56 -14.42
CA CYS A 87 -14.71 -2.81 -14.55
C CYS A 87 -13.53 -3.71 -14.94
N LEU A 88 -13.47 -4.94 -14.42
CA LEU A 88 -12.46 -5.92 -14.80
C LEU A 88 -12.66 -6.40 -16.24
N ASP A 89 -13.89 -6.69 -16.66
CA ASP A 89 -14.27 -7.05 -18.03
C ASP A 89 -13.86 -5.92 -19.00
N ALA A 90 -14.01 -4.65 -18.63
CA ALA A 90 -13.53 -3.53 -19.44
C ALA A 90 -12.00 -3.41 -19.40
N PHE A 91 -11.38 -3.62 -18.25
CA PHE A 91 -9.93 -3.52 -18.08
C PHE A 91 -9.19 -4.48 -19.00
N VAL A 92 -9.62 -5.74 -19.06
CA VAL A 92 -8.97 -6.77 -19.89
C VAL A 92 -9.15 -6.52 -21.40
N GLN A 93 -10.11 -5.69 -21.80
CA GLN A 93 -10.36 -5.31 -23.20
C GLN A 93 -9.57 -4.08 -23.66
N LEU A 94 -8.95 -3.34 -22.74
CA LEU A 94 -8.12 -2.15 -23.06
C LEU A 94 -6.65 -2.51 -23.27
N ALA A 95 -6.31 -3.79 -23.20
CA ALA A 95 -4.96 -4.27 -23.48
C ALA A 95 -4.76 -4.37 -25.01
N ASP A 96 -4.25 -3.31 -25.62
CA ASP A 96 -3.73 -3.35 -27.01
C ASP A 96 -2.42 -4.18 -27.10
N ALA A 97 -1.94 -4.38 -28.34
CA ALA A 97 -0.99 -5.37 -28.88
C ALA A 97 0.23 -5.84 -28.06
N ASP A 98 0.64 -5.12 -27.01
CA ASP A 98 1.77 -5.45 -26.13
C ASP A 98 1.32 -5.91 -24.73
N TYR A 99 0.20 -6.61 -24.64
CA TYR A 99 -0.30 -7.40 -23.50
C TYR A 99 0.43 -7.23 -22.15
N VAL A 100 0.16 -6.14 -21.41
CA VAL A 100 0.86 -5.83 -20.15
C VAL A 100 0.16 -6.46 -18.93
N ARG A 101 0.08 -7.80 -18.89
CA ARG A 101 -0.30 -8.51 -17.65
C ARG A 101 0.70 -8.22 -16.54
N GLY A 102 0.22 -8.14 -15.31
CA GLY A 102 1.05 -7.81 -14.14
C GLY A 102 1.15 -6.31 -13.85
N ILE A 103 0.59 -5.46 -14.70
CA ILE A 103 0.48 -4.02 -14.46
C ILE A 103 -0.63 -3.67 -13.46
N GLU A 104 -1.60 -4.56 -13.22
CA GLU A 104 -2.82 -4.32 -12.45
C GLU A 104 -2.51 -3.82 -11.04
N ARG A 105 -1.42 -4.34 -10.47
CA ARG A 105 -0.91 -3.93 -9.18
C ARG A 105 -0.52 -2.45 -9.16
N HIS A 106 0.13 -1.97 -10.22
CA HIS A 106 0.74 -0.63 -10.27
C HIS A 106 -0.21 0.44 -10.80
N LEU A 107 -1.34 0.04 -11.37
CA LEU A 107 -2.34 0.92 -11.98
C LEU A 107 -3.25 1.61 -10.98
N SER A 108 -3.57 0.97 -9.86
CA SER A 108 -4.25 1.63 -8.76
C SER A 108 -3.22 1.87 -7.67
N GLN A 109 -2.94 3.14 -7.37
CA GLN A 109 -1.99 3.50 -6.31
C GLN A 109 -2.43 2.90 -4.98
N GLN A 110 -3.73 2.99 -4.69
CA GLN A 110 -4.35 2.36 -3.55
C GLN A 110 -4.16 0.84 -3.57
N HIS A 111 -4.30 0.18 -4.73
CA HIS A 111 -4.06 -1.26 -4.84
C HIS A 111 -2.58 -1.62 -4.61
N ASP A 112 -1.63 -0.87 -5.16
CA ASP A 112 -0.19 -1.10 -4.95
C ASP A 112 0.17 -0.92 -3.47
N GLU A 113 -0.22 0.19 -2.87
CA GLU A 113 0.02 0.53 -1.47
C GLU A 113 -0.64 -0.50 -0.54
N MET A 114 -1.94 -0.75 -0.71
CA MET A 114 -2.65 -1.76 0.09
C MET A 114 -2.02 -3.14 -0.03
N ARG A 115 -1.53 -3.53 -1.21
CA ARG A 115 -0.91 -4.84 -1.40
C ARG A 115 0.49 -4.91 -0.81
N VAL A 116 1.27 -3.83 -0.89
CA VAL A 116 2.59 -3.74 -0.24
C VAL A 116 2.45 -3.77 1.27
N GLU A 117 1.58 -2.93 1.83
CA GLU A 117 1.31 -2.87 3.26
C GLU A 117 0.74 -4.20 3.76
N ARG A 118 -0.31 -4.73 3.12
CA ARG A 118 -0.84 -6.05 3.49
C ARG A 118 0.19 -7.15 3.39
N LYS A 119 1.08 -7.15 2.38
CA LYS A 119 2.15 -8.16 2.32
C LYS A 119 3.10 -8.02 3.51
N ARG A 120 3.45 -6.79 3.90
CA ARG A 120 4.31 -6.54 5.06
C ARG A 120 3.65 -7.02 6.34
N PHE A 121 2.40 -6.62 6.59
CA PHE A 121 1.63 -7.07 7.76
C PHE A 121 1.44 -8.58 7.76
N PHE A 122 1.09 -9.16 6.61
CA PHE A 122 0.95 -10.60 6.45
C PHE A 122 2.20 -11.38 6.87
N VAL A 123 3.38 -10.96 6.44
CA VAL A 123 4.64 -11.62 6.84
C VAL A 123 4.85 -11.49 8.35
N GLN A 124 4.56 -10.33 8.93
CA GLN A 124 4.67 -10.12 10.37
C GLN A 124 3.69 -11.01 11.14
N ASP A 125 2.42 -11.02 10.74
CA ASP A 125 1.35 -11.80 11.35
C ASP A 125 1.63 -13.31 11.28
N VAL A 126 2.12 -13.82 10.14
CA VAL A 126 2.49 -15.24 9.99
C VAL A 126 3.64 -15.60 10.92
N VAL A 127 4.65 -14.75 11.03
CA VAL A 127 5.78 -14.97 11.95
C VAL A 127 5.33 -14.93 13.41
N GLU A 128 4.45 -13.99 13.77
CA GLU A 128 3.88 -13.90 15.10
C GLU A 128 3.01 -15.10 15.43
N GLN A 129 2.16 -15.54 14.50
CA GLN A 129 1.35 -16.74 14.64
C GLN A 129 2.21 -18.01 14.78
N ALA A 130 3.31 -18.12 14.03
CA ALA A 130 4.25 -19.22 14.16
C ALA A 130 4.89 -19.26 15.55
N ARG A 131 5.33 -18.10 16.07
CA ARG A 131 5.86 -17.98 17.44
C ARG A 131 4.82 -18.32 18.50
N TYR A 132 3.59 -17.84 18.33
CA TYR A 132 2.47 -18.15 19.20
C TYR A 132 2.24 -19.67 19.25
N LEU A 133 2.13 -20.33 18.10
CA LEU A 133 1.92 -21.78 18.03
C LEU A 133 3.08 -22.60 18.60
N GLN A 134 4.33 -22.13 18.45
CA GLN A 134 5.49 -22.77 19.08
C GLN A 134 5.43 -22.74 20.61
N ALA A 135 4.87 -21.69 21.20
CA ALA A 135 4.69 -21.56 22.65
C ALA A 135 3.57 -22.46 23.22
N HIS A 136 2.83 -23.21 22.38
CA HIS A 136 1.77 -24.12 22.81
C HIS A 136 2.26 -25.57 22.79
N PRO A 137 2.67 -26.13 23.95
CA PRO A 137 3.22 -27.48 24.03
C PRO A 137 2.17 -28.58 23.78
N ASN A 138 0.89 -28.25 23.86
CA ASN A 138 -0.21 -29.20 23.69
C ASN A 138 -0.56 -29.49 22.22
N LEU A 139 0.12 -28.84 21.27
CA LEU A 139 -0.07 -29.07 19.84
C LEU A 139 1.13 -29.84 19.28
N THR A 140 0.85 -30.84 18.46
CA THR A 140 1.85 -31.52 17.63
C THR A 140 2.38 -30.58 16.55
N GLU A 141 3.56 -30.87 16.00
CA GLU A 141 4.13 -30.07 14.91
C GLU A 141 3.22 -30.04 13.67
N ASP A 142 2.58 -31.17 13.34
CA ASP A 142 1.64 -31.25 12.21
C ASP A 142 0.40 -30.36 12.43
N GLU A 143 -0.13 -30.30 13.65
CA GLU A 143 -1.24 -29.41 14.00
C GLU A 143 -0.84 -27.94 13.92
N LYS A 144 0.39 -27.60 14.36
CA LYS A 144 0.92 -26.22 14.25
C LYS A 144 1.06 -25.82 12.78
N LEU A 145 1.62 -26.68 11.94
CA LEU A 145 1.77 -26.44 10.51
C LEU A 145 0.41 -26.27 9.83
N THR A 146 -0.56 -27.12 10.19
CA THR A 146 -1.93 -27.04 9.66
C THR A 146 -2.58 -25.69 10.00
N LYS A 147 -2.53 -25.27 11.27
CA LYS A 147 -3.06 -23.98 11.70
C LYS A 147 -2.35 -22.79 11.03
N LEU A 148 -1.04 -22.88 10.85
CA LEU A 148 -0.27 -21.85 10.16
C LEU A 148 -0.65 -21.77 8.67
N ALA A 149 -0.90 -22.90 8.03
CA ALA A 149 -1.37 -22.99 6.65
C ALA A 149 -2.79 -22.42 6.49
N GLU A 150 -3.70 -22.72 7.41
CA GLU A 150 -5.05 -22.14 7.45
C GLU A 150 -5.00 -20.61 7.57
N PHE A 151 -4.16 -20.10 8.48
CA PHE A 151 -3.95 -18.67 8.65
C PHE A 151 -3.39 -18.01 7.38
N SER A 152 -2.37 -18.63 6.79
CA SER A 152 -1.77 -18.19 5.52
C SER A 152 -2.78 -18.12 4.38
N THR A 153 -3.66 -19.13 4.30
CA THR A 153 -4.73 -19.21 3.31
C THR A 153 -5.76 -18.10 3.50
N LEU A 154 -6.18 -17.85 4.74
CA LEU A 154 -7.14 -16.79 5.06
C LEU A 154 -6.63 -15.41 4.62
N GLN A 155 -5.37 -15.12 4.90
CA GLN A 155 -4.73 -13.85 4.55
C GLN A 155 -4.56 -13.66 3.03
N SER A 156 -4.34 -14.76 2.30
CA SER A 156 -4.17 -14.74 0.85
C SER A 156 -5.49 -14.66 0.07
N LYS A 157 -6.65 -14.76 0.76
CA LYS A 157 -7.97 -14.88 0.11
C LYS A 157 -8.34 -13.72 -0.81
N CYS A 158 -8.01 -12.49 -0.45
CA CYS A 158 -8.28 -11.33 -1.30
C CYS A 158 -7.54 -11.41 -2.65
N ALA A 159 -6.29 -11.89 -2.64
CA ALA A 159 -5.50 -12.04 -3.85
C ALA A 159 -6.05 -13.17 -4.73
N GLU A 160 -6.45 -14.30 -4.12
CA GLU A 160 -7.11 -15.41 -4.79
C GLU A 160 -8.41 -14.96 -5.49
N VAL A 161 -9.29 -14.25 -4.75
CA VAL A 161 -10.56 -13.74 -5.29
C VAL A 161 -10.33 -12.75 -6.44
N PHE A 162 -9.35 -11.85 -6.31
CA PHE A 162 -8.99 -10.93 -7.38
C PHE A 162 -8.50 -11.67 -8.62
N ALA A 163 -7.55 -12.61 -8.46
CA ALA A 163 -7.00 -13.40 -9.57
C ALA A 163 -8.10 -14.19 -10.30
N HIS A 164 -9.00 -14.81 -9.55
CA HIS A 164 -10.14 -15.54 -10.11
C HIS A 164 -11.09 -14.63 -10.92
N ARG A 165 -11.35 -13.40 -10.47
CA ARG A 165 -12.22 -12.46 -11.20
C ARG A 165 -11.58 -11.91 -12.47
N ILE A 166 -10.26 -11.68 -12.45
CA ILE A 166 -9.49 -11.36 -13.66
C ILE A 166 -9.59 -12.53 -14.65
N GLY A 167 -9.35 -13.76 -14.19
CA GLY A 167 -9.49 -14.95 -15.05
C GLY A 167 -10.89 -15.09 -15.66
N LYS A 168 -11.95 -14.77 -14.90
CA LYS A 168 -13.32 -14.72 -15.43
C LYS A 168 -13.55 -13.60 -16.45
N ALA A 169 -12.90 -12.45 -16.27
CA ALA A 169 -12.96 -11.37 -17.24
C ALA A 169 -12.32 -11.80 -18.56
N ASP A 170 -11.18 -12.49 -18.49
CA ASP A 170 -10.48 -13.03 -19.65
C ASP A 170 -11.33 -14.07 -20.40
N GLU A 171 -11.86 -15.03 -19.66
CA GLU A 171 -12.77 -16.06 -20.18
C GLU A 171 -13.96 -15.43 -20.92
N ARG A 172 -14.48 -14.31 -20.42
CA ARG A 172 -15.59 -13.58 -21.08
C ARG A 172 -15.15 -12.91 -22.36
N VAL A 173 -13.99 -12.25 -22.40
CA VAL A 173 -13.47 -11.63 -23.62
C VAL A 173 -13.22 -12.69 -24.68
N VAL A 174 -12.59 -13.80 -24.31
CA VAL A 174 -12.36 -14.94 -25.23
C VAL A 174 -13.67 -15.48 -25.79
N ARG A 175 -14.72 -15.60 -24.97
CA ARG A 175 -16.03 -16.13 -25.42
C ARG A 175 -16.87 -15.15 -26.22
N LYS A 176 -16.87 -13.86 -25.86
CA LYS A 176 -17.78 -12.85 -26.41
C LYS A 176 -17.16 -12.00 -27.51
N GLY A 177 -15.84 -12.07 -27.65
CA GLY A 177 -15.07 -11.18 -28.51
C GLY A 177 -14.65 -9.90 -27.78
N GLU A 178 -13.72 -9.19 -28.41
CA GLU A 178 -13.17 -7.94 -27.93
C GLU A 178 -14.08 -6.75 -28.31
N ASP A 179 -14.39 -5.89 -27.35
CA ASP A 179 -15.08 -4.61 -27.54
C ASP A 179 -14.35 -3.47 -26.81
N PRO A 180 -13.19 -3.04 -27.33
CA PRO A 180 -12.40 -1.95 -26.73
C PRO A 180 -13.16 -0.61 -26.71
N LYS A 181 -14.15 -0.43 -27.60
CA LYS A 181 -14.98 0.78 -27.66
C LYS A 181 -15.92 0.87 -26.46
N ALA A 182 -16.59 -0.22 -26.10
CA ALA A 182 -17.43 -0.25 -24.89
C ALA A 182 -16.59 -0.03 -23.63
N ALA A 183 -15.41 -0.62 -23.55
CA ALA A 183 -14.48 -0.41 -22.44
C ALA A 183 -14.07 1.06 -22.32
N SER A 184 -13.67 1.69 -23.43
CA SER A 184 -13.31 3.12 -23.47
C SER A 184 -14.48 4.04 -23.07
N LYS A 185 -15.71 3.69 -23.46
CA LYS A 185 -16.93 4.41 -23.05
C LYS A 185 -17.18 4.30 -21.55
N LEU A 186 -16.94 3.13 -20.95
CA LEU A 186 -17.06 2.93 -19.51
C LEU A 186 -16.03 3.76 -18.74
N VAL A 187 -14.76 3.75 -19.16
CA VAL A 187 -13.71 4.62 -18.59
C VAL A 187 -14.17 6.08 -18.61
N SER A 188 -14.59 6.56 -19.77
CA SER A 188 -15.07 7.94 -19.94
C SER A 188 -16.26 8.30 -19.05
N LYS A 189 -17.14 7.33 -18.76
CA LYS A 189 -18.28 7.51 -17.84
C LYS A 189 -17.80 7.59 -16.39
N LEU A 190 -16.96 6.65 -15.97
CA LEU A 190 -16.44 6.59 -14.60
C LEU A 190 -15.60 7.83 -14.28
N PHE A 191 -14.74 8.25 -15.21
CA PHE A 191 -13.88 9.42 -15.04
C PHE A 191 -14.70 10.71 -14.84
N ARG A 192 -15.76 10.90 -15.65
CA ARG A 192 -16.69 12.03 -15.47
C ARG A 192 -17.40 12.00 -14.12
N ASN A 193 -17.79 10.83 -13.64
CA ASN A 193 -18.44 10.69 -12.33
C ASN A 193 -17.48 11.00 -11.18
N GLU A 194 -16.24 10.55 -11.26
CA GLU A 194 -15.21 10.86 -10.27
C GLU A 194 -14.92 12.35 -10.23
N PHE A 195 -14.72 12.99 -11.38
CA PHE A 195 -14.48 14.42 -11.46
C PHE A 195 -15.61 15.25 -10.82
N ARG A 196 -16.87 14.85 -11.05
CA ARG A 196 -18.04 15.47 -10.39
C ARG A 196 -18.03 15.26 -8.88
N ARG A 197 -17.66 14.07 -8.41
CA ARG A 197 -17.60 13.75 -6.98
C ARG A 197 -16.51 14.56 -6.27
N SER A 198 -15.32 14.67 -6.86
CA SER A 198 -14.23 15.47 -6.28
C SER A 198 -14.60 16.95 -6.15
N ARG A 199 -15.20 17.54 -7.18
CA ARG A 199 -15.70 18.94 -7.11
C ARG A 199 -16.75 19.15 -6.02
N SER A 200 -17.66 18.19 -5.84
CA SER A 200 -18.67 18.27 -4.78
C SER A 200 -18.05 18.23 -3.39
N LEU A 201 -17.01 17.42 -3.18
CA LEU A 201 -16.31 17.32 -1.90
C LEU A 201 -15.51 18.59 -1.59
N GLU A 202 -14.86 19.18 -2.60
CA GLU A 202 -14.15 20.46 -2.45
C GLU A 202 -15.10 21.62 -2.10
N ALA A 203 -16.28 21.66 -2.74
CA ALA A 203 -17.30 22.65 -2.44
C ALA A 203 -17.84 22.52 -1.01
N GLN A 204 -18.06 21.29 -0.52
CA GLN A 204 -18.49 21.04 0.85
C GLN A 204 -17.39 21.36 1.87
N SER A 205 -16.13 21.05 1.57
CA SER A 205 -14.99 21.39 2.42
C SER A 205 -14.80 22.91 2.53
N SER A 206 -15.07 23.66 1.46
CA SER A 206 -14.96 25.13 1.44
C SER A 206 -16.10 25.80 2.21
N ALA A 207 -17.30 25.20 2.22
CA ALA A 207 -18.45 25.71 2.97
C ALA A 207 -18.34 25.49 4.50
N ASN A 208 -17.56 24.50 4.94
CA ASN A 208 -17.35 24.20 6.37
C ASN A 208 -16.22 25.00 7.03
N VAL A 209 -15.51 25.85 6.28
CA VAL A 209 -14.64 26.88 6.87
C VAL A 209 -15.55 28.00 7.39
N MET A 210 -16.11 27.80 8.59
CA MET A 210 -16.78 28.87 9.31
C MET A 210 -15.83 30.07 9.42
N PRO A 211 -16.30 31.31 9.18
CA PRO A 211 -15.54 32.49 9.55
C PRO A 211 -15.36 32.43 11.07
N THR A 212 -14.12 32.22 11.53
CA THR A 212 -13.76 32.48 12.92
C THR A 212 -14.16 33.91 13.20
N HIS A 213 -15.20 34.02 14.02
CA HIS A 213 -15.79 35.26 14.48
C HIS A 213 -14.71 36.04 15.22
N GLU A 214 -13.95 36.88 14.52
CA GLU A 214 -13.13 37.91 15.14
C GLU A 214 -14.10 38.83 15.90
N SER A 215 -14.23 38.55 17.19
CA SER A 215 -14.97 39.34 18.15
C SER A 215 -14.46 40.76 18.13
N ARG A 216 -15.18 41.58 17.36
CA ARG A 216 -15.08 43.02 17.24
C ARG A 216 -15.49 43.66 18.56
N HIS A 217 -14.63 43.56 19.58
CA HIS A 217 -14.72 44.38 20.78
C HIS A 217 -14.12 45.76 20.47
N LYS A 218 -15.00 46.65 20.01
CA LYS A 218 -14.78 48.09 20.01
C LYS A 218 -14.57 48.57 21.44
N ARG A 219 -13.32 48.79 21.86
CA ARG A 219 -13.03 49.73 22.95
C ARG A 219 -12.69 51.07 22.31
N ASN A 220 -13.51 52.06 22.62
CA ASN A 220 -13.23 53.47 22.35
C ASN A 220 -11.98 53.86 23.17
N LEU A 221 -10.83 53.98 22.50
CA LEU A 221 -9.66 54.68 23.04
C LEU A 221 -9.40 55.88 22.13
N THR A 222 -9.58 57.05 22.71
CA THR A 222 -9.28 58.35 22.14
C THR A 222 -7.79 58.44 21.77
N PRO A 223 -7.44 59.05 20.62
CA PRO A 223 -6.07 59.18 20.19
C PRO A 223 -5.35 60.28 20.99
N ARG A 224 -4.37 59.90 21.83
CA ARG A 224 -3.36 60.84 22.32
C ARG A 224 -2.39 61.16 21.18
N ARG A 225 -2.49 62.40 20.70
CA ARG A 225 -1.51 63.10 19.87
C ARG A 225 -0.14 63.02 20.54
N ILE A 226 0.82 62.32 19.93
CA ILE A 226 2.25 62.53 20.16
C ILE A 226 2.82 63.04 18.84
N SER A 227 3.42 64.21 18.94
CA SER A 227 3.92 65.04 17.87
C SER A 227 5.43 64.85 17.66
N VAL A 228 5.83 64.82 16.37
CA VAL A 228 7.16 65.14 15.78
C VAL A 228 8.35 64.21 16.15
N PRO A 229 9.42 64.07 15.34
CA PRO A 229 9.78 64.81 14.11
C PRO A 229 10.18 63.96 12.87
N PRO A 230 10.29 64.61 11.69
CA PRO A 230 10.74 63.98 10.46
C PRO A 230 12.27 63.82 10.44
N LEU A 231 12.74 62.63 10.07
CA LEU A 231 14.15 62.41 9.77
C LEU A 231 14.39 62.37 8.26
N SER A 232 15.44 63.11 7.91
CA SER A 232 15.91 63.57 6.62
C SER A 232 15.99 62.53 5.52
N SER A 233 15.64 63.01 4.33
CA SER A 233 16.14 62.60 3.03
C SER A 233 17.68 62.50 2.97
N GLY A 234 18.16 61.34 2.53
CA GLY A 234 19.45 61.11 1.87
C GLY A 234 19.34 59.75 1.20
N GLY A 235 19.53 59.54 -0.09
CA GLY A 235 20.35 60.26 -1.05
C GLY A 235 21.38 59.26 -1.59
N MET A 236 21.26 58.90 -2.87
CA MET A 236 22.25 58.18 -3.71
C MET A 236 22.58 56.73 -3.26
N MET A 237 22.95 55.78 -4.11
CA MET A 237 23.68 55.88 -5.38
C MET A 237 23.41 54.63 -6.24
N MET A 238 23.34 54.82 -7.55
CA MET A 238 23.48 53.77 -8.56
C MET A 238 24.96 53.35 -8.63
N GLY A 239 25.20 52.05 -8.82
CA GLY A 239 26.53 51.51 -9.11
C GLY A 239 26.42 50.12 -9.72
N ILE A 240 26.42 50.11 -11.06
CA ILE A 240 26.91 49.11 -12.05
C ILE A 240 26.78 47.62 -11.68
#